data_AF-A0A1M7T9X2-F1
#
_entry.id   AF-A0A1M7T9X2-F1
#
_cell.length_a   1.000
_cell.length_b   1.000
_cell.length_c   1.000
_cell.angle_alpha   90.00
_cell.angle_beta   90.00
_cell.angle_gamma   90.00
#
_symmetry.space_group_name_H-M   'P 1'
#
loop_
_entity.id
_entity.type
_entity.pdbx_description
1 polymer ?
#
loop_
_entity_poly.entity_id
_entity_poly.type
_entity_poly.pdbx_seq_one_letter_code
_entity_poly.pdbx_strand_id
1 'polypeptide(L)' 'MKSYSIVRIGDDYVVQADEQSILKVGSRRRAAQLVTDAAELLNAQLQPAAEPEPADTEPAPPVKVPAPH' A
#
# COMPACT_ATOMS: atom_id res chain seq x y z
N MET A 1 -11.15 -6.31 -8.42
CA MET A 1 -10.75 -5.23 -7.48
C MET A 1 -12.01 -4.50 -7.05
N LYS A 2 -12.15 -4.13 -5.79
CA LYS A 2 -13.32 -3.35 -5.33
C LYS A 2 -13.22 -1.92 -5.84
N SER A 3 -14.30 -1.41 -6.43
CA SER A 3 -14.32 -0.04 -6.98
C SER A 3 -14.87 0.92 -5.94
N TYR A 4 -14.05 1.83 -5.43
CA TYR A 4 -14.52 2.82 -4.47
C TYR A 4 -15.04 4.08 -5.16
N SER A 5 -16.14 4.63 -4.66
CA SER A 5 -16.76 5.85 -5.19
C SER A 5 -17.35 6.71 -4.07
N ILE A 6 -17.53 8.00 -4.34
CA ILE A 6 -18.11 8.95 -3.39
C ILE A 6 -19.37 9.52 -4.01
N VAL A 7 -20.48 9.38 -3.31
CA VAL A 7 -21.77 9.95 -3.71
C VAL A 7 -22.23 10.94 -2.67
N ARG A 8 -22.66 12.13 -3.10
CA ARG A 8 -23.24 13.13 -2.21
C ARG A 8 -24.72 12.85 -2.02
N ILE A 9 -25.17 12.71 -0.79
CA ILE A 9 -26.59 12.52 -0.42
C ILE A 9 -26.97 13.63 0.56
N GLY A 10 -27.68 14.63 0.06
CA GLY A 10 -27.96 15.86 0.82
C GLY A 10 -26.67 16.63 1.12
N ASP A 11 -26.41 16.87 2.40
CA ASP A 11 -25.19 17.54 2.89
C ASP A 11 -24.05 16.57 3.22
N ASP A 12 -24.33 15.27 3.17
CA ASP A 12 -23.37 14.24 3.50
C ASP A 12 -22.73 13.63 2.24
N TYR A 13 -21.55 13.05 2.45
CA TYR A 13 -20.79 12.31 1.45
C TYR A 13 -20.73 10.84 1.88
N VAL A 14 -21.16 9.95 1.00
CA VAL A 14 -21.21 8.50 1.25
C VAL A 14 -20.16 7.83 0.38
N VAL A 15 -19.27 7.08 1.02
CA VAL A 15 -18.31 6.21 0.35
C VAL A 15 -19.01 4.89 0.04
N GLN A 16 -18.92 4.48 -1.22
CA GLN A 16 -19.43 3.21 -1.72
C GLN A 16 -18.29 2.31 -2.14
N ALA A 17 -18.45 1.01 -1.90
CA ALA A 17 -17.63 -0.04 -2.47
C ALA A 17 -18.50 -0.83 -3.45
N ASP A 18 -18.17 -0.72 -4.73
CA ASP A 18 -19.01 -1.15 -5.83
C ASP A 18 -20.40 -0.49 -5.70
N GLU A 19 -21.45 -1.25 -5.43
CA GLU A 19 -22.82 -0.74 -5.34
C GLU A 19 -23.32 -0.60 -3.89
N GLN A 20 -22.46 -0.86 -2.91
CA GLN A 20 -22.82 -0.85 -1.49
C GLN A 20 -22.29 0.39 -0.77
N SER A 21 -23.17 1.08 -0.06
CA SER A 21 -22.81 2.17 0.84
C SER A 21 -22.19 1.63 2.12
N ILE A 22 -20.91 1.96 2.36
CA ILE A 22 -20.15 1.39 3.47
C ILE A 22 -19.83 2.41 4.56
N LEU A 23 -19.80 3.71 4.23
CA LEU A 23 -19.45 4.75 5.20
C LEU A 23 -20.04 6.11 4.82
N LYS A 24 -20.62 6.81 5.79
CA LYS A 24 -21.17 8.16 5.65
C LYS A 24 -20.29 9.17 6.38
N VAL A 25 -19.98 10.29 5.74
CA VAL A 25 -19.12 11.36 6.25
C VAL A 25 -19.67 12.73 5.89
N GLY A 26 -19.75 13.64 6.87
CA GLY A 26 -20.22 15.02 6.65
C GLY A 26 -19.22 15.95 5.94
N SER A 27 -18.13 15.43 5.39
CA SER A 27 -17.09 16.25 4.74
C SER A 27 -16.57 15.59 3.47
N ARG A 28 -16.56 16.38 2.38
CA ARG A 28 -16.04 15.97 1.07
C ARG A 28 -14.57 15.59 1.13
N ARG A 29 -13.74 16.42 1.80
CA ARG A 29 -12.30 16.20 1.91
C ARG A 29 -12.01 14.87 2.61
N ARG A 30 -12.74 14.60 3.69
CA ARG A 30 -12.59 13.35 4.44
C ARG A 30 -13.02 12.14 3.62
N ALA A 31 -14.11 12.25 2.85
CA ALA A 31 -14.54 11.19 1.92
C ALA A 31 -13.45 10.88 0.88
N ALA A 32 -12.83 11.92 0.30
CA ALA A 32 -11.76 11.76 -0.69
C ALA A 32 -10.54 11.05 -0.09
N GLN A 33 -10.09 11.48 1.09
CA GLN A 33 -8.96 10.84 1.79
C GLN A 33 -9.21 9.36 2.03
N LEU A 34 -10.40 8.99 2.51
CA LEU A 34 -10.74 7.59 2.80
C LEU A 34 -10.71 6.70 1.56
N VAL A 35 -11.14 7.22 0.40
CA VAL A 35 -11.07 6.48 -0.86
C VAL A 35 -9.62 6.31 -1.31
N THR A 36 -8.80 7.36 -1.19
CA THR A 36 -7.37 7.28 -1.49
C THR A 36 -6.65 6.28 -0.59
N ASP A 37 -6.80 6.38 0.73
CA ASP A 37 -6.23 5.44 1.70
C ASP A 37 -6.63 3.98 1.38
N ALA A 38 -7.91 3.74 1.11
CA ALA A 38 -8.38 2.40 0.77
C ALA A 38 -7.79 1.86 -0.53
N ALA A 39 -7.61 2.72 -1.54
CA ALA A 39 -6.97 2.36 -2.80
C ALA A 39 -5.48 2.05 -2.59
N GLU A 40 -4.77 2.83 -1.78
CA GLU A 40 -3.36 2.61 -1.45
C GLU A 40 -3.17 1.31 -0.67
N LEU A 41 -4.02 1.03 0.33
CA LEU A 41 -3.98 -0.22 1.08
C LEU A 41 -4.29 -1.46 0.21
N LEU A 42 -5.21 -1.35 -0.74
CA LEU A 42 -5.45 -2.42 -1.71
C LEU A 42 -4.25 -2.60 -2.65
N ASN A 43 -3.67 -1.51 -3.13
CA ASN A 43 -2.48 -1.55 -3.98
C ASN A 43 -1.29 -2.17 -3.26
N ALA A 44 -1.08 -1.83 -1.98
CA ALA A 44 -0.04 -2.40 -1.14
C ALA A 44 -0.23 -3.92 -0.89
N GLN A 45 -1.47 -4.40 -0.82
CA GLN A 45 -1.77 -5.84 -0.73
C GLN A 45 -1.54 -6.59 -2.05
N LEU A 46 -1.71 -5.90 -3.17
CA LEU A 46 -1.53 -6.47 -4.51
C LEU A 46 -0.07 -6.48 -4.95
N GLN A 47 0.74 -5.58 -4.39
CA GLN A 47 2.17 -5.68 -4.50
C GLN A 47 2.58 -6.89 -3.65
N PRO A 48 3.18 -7.95 -4.24
CA PRO A 48 3.85 -8.94 -3.42
C PRO A 48 4.78 -8.15 -2.52
N ALA A 49 4.76 -8.44 -1.22
CA ALA A 49 5.76 -7.92 -0.31
C ALA A 49 7.08 -8.11 -1.05
N ALA A 50 7.71 -7.00 -1.46
CA ALA A 50 9.10 -7.05 -1.83
C ALA A 50 9.73 -7.49 -0.51
N GLU A 51 9.95 -8.79 -0.40
CA GLU A 51 10.78 -9.41 0.61
C GLU A 51 11.97 -8.45 0.75
N PRO A 52 12.27 -7.93 1.95
CA PRO A 52 13.52 -7.20 2.09
C PRO A 52 14.57 -8.17 1.59
N GLU A 53 15.17 -7.87 0.44
CA GLU A 53 16.30 -8.62 -0.07
C GLU A 53 17.24 -8.73 1.13
N PRO A 54 17.57 -9.94 1.61
CA PRO A 54 18.66 -10.05 2.53
C PRO A 54 19.85 -9.53 1.75
N ALA A 55 20.28 -8.32 2.09
CA ALA A 55 21.58 -7.80 1.73
C ALA A 55 22.63 -8.63 2.49
N ASP A 56 22.75 -9.89 2.12
CA ASP A 56 23.88 -10.75 2.45
C ASP A 56 24.45 -11.20 1.11
N THR A 57 25.10 -10.23 0.46
CA THR A 57 26.23 -10.54 -0.39
C THR A 57 27.21 -11.29 0.50
N GLU A 58 27.26 -12.61 0.37
CA GLU A 58 28.38 -13.42 0.79
C GLU A 58 29.39 -13.41 -0.38
N PRO A 59 30.51 -12.67 -0.31
CA PRO A 59 31.67 -12.98 -1.11
C PRO A 59 32.63 -13.80 -0.26
N ALA A 60 32.52 -15.12 -0.34
CA ALA A 60 33.67 -15.98 0.00
C ALA A 60 34.58 -16.12 -1.23
N PRO A 61 35.91 -16.25 -1.09
CA PRO A 61 36.88 -15.42 -0.34
C PRO A 61 38.04 -14.94 -1.26
N PRO A 62 38.85 -13.92 -0.92
CA PRO A 62 40.21 -13.86 -1.44
C PRO A 62 41.17 -14.56 -0.48
N VAL A 63 41.78 -15.64 -0.98
CA VAL A 63 42.89 -16.37 -0.40
C VAL A 63 43.99 -15.40 0.06
N LYS A 64 44.18 -15.24 1.37
CA LYS A 64 45.36 -14.55 1.88
C LYS A 64 46.52 -15.54 1.85
N VAL A 65 47.35 -15.45 0.81
CA VAL A 65 48.69 -16.01 0.82
C VAL A 65 49.59 -15.01 1.55
N PRO A 66 50.18 -15.34 2.70
CA PRO A 66 51.43 -14.72 3.10
C PRO A 66 52.56 -15.74 3.00
N ALA A 67 53.49 -15.47 2.10
CA ALA A 67 54.88 -15.91 2.20
C ALA A 67 55.74 -14.64 2.25
N PRO A 68 56.99 -14.67 2.73
CA PRO A 68 57.63 -15.49 3.76
C PRO A 68 58.25 -14.61 4.88
N HIS A 69 58.81 -15.21 5.93
CA HIS A 69 59.95 -14.67 6.68
C HIS A 69 60.70 -15.81 7.39
#